data_AF-A0A8T5EIH9-F1
#
_entry.id   AF-A0A8T5EIH9-F1
#
_cell.length_a   1.000
_cell.length_b   1.000
_cell.length_c   1.000
_cell.angle_alpha   90.00
_cell.angle_beta   90.00
_cell.angle_gamma   90.00
#
_symmetry.space_group_name_H-M   'P 1'
#
loop_
_entity.id
_entity.type
_entity.pdbx_description
1 polymer ?
#
loop_
_entity_poly.entity_id
_entity_poly.type
_entity_poly.pdbx_seq_one_letter_code
_entity_poly.pdbx_strand_id
1 'polypeptide(L)'
;MEAWISALLWYWFPFALVPLGIWLSLARGNEKLQKIGMPLAVLGIIFVMASPWTAPESDSSASGHLLLSIAGPVLLLAWGCFLAIFGGQVPVGRLPPVARKGGYVAIVIGICWLAFMHYEAPPIWREDINPYWGTWWAVFILSAIMSSGLLAQMAHTIGNMRTKETILMVGICLSFVLLGLIYFMLVDTNAISAEQFRTDIWLAGADLFGTVIGGLLAIAIFAIVITMYERNLPEPAKTNPLSITEKERVTEILKDIVGGEKDE
;
A
#
# COMPACT_ATOMS: atom_id res chain seq x y z
N MET A 1 31.43 16.09 -6.78
CA MET A 1 30.11 16.65 -6.43
C MET A 1 29.95 16.49 -4.94
N GLU A 2 29.47 17.50 -4.23
CA GLU A 2 29.26 17.40 -2.76
C GLU A 2 28.21 16.33 -2.43
N ALA A 3 28.37 15.66 -1.29
CA ALA A 3 27.55 14.50 -0.92
C ALA A 3 26.05 14.84 -0.89
N TRP A 4 25.67 16.02 -0.37
CA TRP A 4 24.27 16.45 -0.32
C TRP A 4 23.68 16.73 -1.72
N ILE A 5 24.48 17.24 -2.66
CA ILE A 5 24.04 17.45 -4.06
C ILE A 5 23.80 16.09 -4.73
N SER A 6 24.69 15.13 -4.48
CA SER A 6 24.52 13.77 -5.00
C SER A 6 23.26 13.10 -4.43
N ALA A 7 23.00 13.25 -3.13
CA ALA A 7 21.78 12.75 -2.49
C ALA A 7 20.52 13.40 -3.07
N LEU A 8 20.54 14.72 -3.28
CA LEU A 8 19.42 15.46 -3.82
C LEU A 8 19.04 14.96 -5.22
N LEU A 9 20.03 14.81 -6.10
CA LEU A 9 19.83 14.43 -7.49
C LEU A 9 19.51 12.93 -7.65
N TRP A 10 20.18 12.06 -6.91
CA TRP A 10 20.13 10.62 -7.13
C TRP A 10 19.19 9.87 -6.20
N TYR A 11 18.77 10.47 -5.09
CA TYR A 11 17.84 9.86 -4.15
C TYR A 11 16.55 10.69 -4.04
N TRP A 12 16.62 11.95 -3.61
CA TRP A 12 15.42 12.73 -3.25
C TRP A 12 14.59 13.15 -4.46
N PHE A 13 15.22 13.57 -5.56
CA PHE A 13 14.50 13.88 -6.78
C PHE A 13 13.78 12.64 -7.35
N PRO A 14 14.43 11.48 -7.55
CA PRO A 14 13.75 10.25 -7.92
C PRO A 14 12.65 9.82 -6.94
N PHE A 15 12.88 9.98 -5.64
CA PHE A 15 11.86 9.68 -4.62
C PHE A 15 10.61 10.55 -4.80
N ALA A 16 10.75 11.84 -5.11
CA ALA A 16 9.63 12.74 -5.39
C ALA A 16 8.88 12.39 -6.69
N LEU A 17 9.55 11.75 -7.66
CA LEU A 17 8.89 11.27 -8.89
C LEU A 17 7.90 10.14 -8.64
N VAL A 18 8.04 9.39 -7.53
CA VAL A 18 7.13 8.27 -7.20
C VAL A 18 5.70 8.76 -6.95
N PRO A 19 5.40 9.61 -5.94
CA PRO A 19 4.05 10.12 -5.72
C PRO A 19 3.54 10.95 -6.90
N LEU A 20 4.41 11.70 -7.59
CA LEU A 20 4.04 12.46 -8.78
C LEU A 20 3.60 11.54 -9.93
N GLY A 21 4.34 10.46 -10.19
CA GLY A 21 4.00 9.47 -11.21
C GLY A 21 2.66 8.78 -10.90
N ILE A 22 2.43 8.41 -9.64
CA ILE A 22 1.14 7.85 -9.19
C ILE A 22 0.02 8.87 -9.43
N TRP A 23 0.19 10.13 -9.02
CA TRP A 23 -0.79 11.19 -9.27
C TRP A 23 -1.11 11.33 -10.75
N LEU A 24 -0.09 11.42 -11.62
CA LEU A 24 -0.27 11.55 -13.07
C LEU A 24 -0.99 10.34 -13.67
N SER A 25 -0.75 9.14 -13.15
CA SER A 25 -1.46 7.92 -13.59
C SER A 25 -2.97 7.97 -13.29
N LEU A 26 -3.38 8.75 -12.29
CA LEU A 26 -4.77 8.93 -11.87
C LEU A 26 -5.46 10.15 -12.50
N ALA A 27 -4.72 11.00 -13.24
CA ALA A 27 -5.23 12.24 -13.80
C ALA A 27 -6.30 11.99 -14.87
N ARG A 28 -7.58 12.21 -14.56
CA ARG A 28 -8.70 12.03 -15.49
C ARG A 28 -8.66 13.10 -16.60
N GLY A 29 -8.96 12.71 -17.84
CA GLY A 29 -9.10 13.64 -18.97
C GLY A 29 -7.83 13.88 -19.79
N ASN A 30 -6.68 13.27 -19.45
CA ASN A 30 -5.45 13.38 -20.25
C ASN A 30 -4.72 12.03 -20.36
N GLU A 31 -5.02 11.28 -21.43
CA GLU A 31 -4.48 9.94 -21.67
C GLU A 31 -2.95 9.90 -21.77
N LYS A 32 -2.31 10.98 -22.27
CA LYS A 32 -0.84 11.05 -22.35
C LYS A 32 -0.20 11.11 -20.97
N LEU A 33 -0.74 11.93 -20.07
CA LEU A 33 -0.23 12.02 -18.69
C LEU A 33 -0.43 10.70 -17.93
N GLN A 34 -1.58 10.05 -18.12
CA GLN A 34 -1.85 8.75 -17.52
C GLN A 34 -0.84 7.69 -17.94
N LYS A 35 -0.52 7.62 -19.24
CA LYS A 35 0.45 6.66 -19.79
C LYS A 35 1.87 6.89 -19.30
N ILE A 36 2.26 8.13 -19.02
CA ILE A 36 3.61 8.48 -18.54
C ILE A 36 3.74 8.32 -17.03
N GLY A 37 2.65 8.48 -16.27
CA GLY A 37 2.68 8.47 -14.80
C GLY A 37 3.26 7.18 -14.20
N MET A 38 2.78 6.02 -14.65
CA MET A 38 3.27 4.74 -14.11
C MET A 38 4.76 4.48 -14.44
N PRO A 39 5.23 4.63 -15.71
CA PRO A 39 6.66 4.57 -16.02
C PRO A 39 7.51 5.53 -15.17
N LEU A 40 7.02 6.74 -14.92
CA LEU A 40 7.73 7.73 -14.09
C LEU A 40 7.88 7.26 -12.64
N ALA A 41 6.82 6.70 -12.05
CA ALA A 41 6.87 6.16 -10.69
C ALA A 41 7.84 4.97 -10.59
N VAL A 42 7.79 4.07 -11.58
CA VAL A 42 8.69 2.91 -11.65
C VAL A 42 10.15 3.34 -11.79
N LEU A 43 10.43 4.31 -12.66
CA LEU A 43 11.78 4.89 -12.80
C LEU A 43 12.24 5.52 -11.48
N GLY A 44 11.38 6.27 -10.80
CA GLY A 44 11.69 6.83 -9.48
C GLY A 44 12.13 5.76 -8.47
N ILE A 45 11.39 4.65 -8.38
CA ILE A 45 11.74 3.52 -7.51
C ILE A 45 13.09 2.90 -7.91
N ILE A 46 13.32 2.67 -9.21
CA ILE A 46 14.58 2.09 -9.70
C ILE A 46 15.77 2.97 -9.33
N PHE A 47 15.66 4.29 -9.51
CA PHE A 47 16.72 5.21 -9.16
C PHE A 47 16.97 5.28 -7.65
N VAL A 48 15.91 5.24 -6.83
CA VAL A 48 16.05 5.14 -5.36
C VAL A 48 16.78 3.85 -4.97
N MET A 49 16.42 2.71 -5.56
CA MET A 49 17.10 1.43 -5.32
C MET A 49 18.55 1.42 -5.85
N ALA A 50 18.84 2.24 -6.87
CA ALA A 50 20.19 2.41 -7.42
C ALA A 50 21.05 3.44 -6.65
N SER A 51 20.47 4.17 -5.70
CA SER A 51 21.18 5.16 -4.86
C SER A 51 22.44 4.65 -4.15
N PRO A 52 22.55 3.36 -3.74
CA PRO A 52 23.79 2.81 -3.19
C PRO A 52 25.01 2.98 -4.10
N TRP A 53 24.82 2.96 -5.42
CA TRP A 53 25.89 3.09 -6.40
C TRP A 53 26.08 4.50 -6.92
N THR A 54 25.01 5.31 -6.96
CA THR A 54 25.06 6.66 -7.54
C THR A 54 25.36 7.75 -6.51
N ALA A 55 25.02 7.52 -5.24
CA ALA A 55 25.34 8.40 -4.11
C ALA A 55 25.81 7.58 -2.88
N PRO A 56 26.91 6.80 -2.99
CA PRO A 56 27.36 5.88 -1.95
C PRO A 56 27.70 6.57 -0.63
N GLU A 57 28.13 7.83 -0.68
CA GLU A 57 28.51 8.66 0.49
C GLU A 57 27.31 9.30 1.20
N SER A 58 26.10 9.23 0.62
CA SER A 58 24.89 9.76 1.27
C SER A 58 24.27 8.76 2.25
N ASP A 59 23.92 9.22 3.45
CA ASP A 59 23.17 8.41 4.42
C ASP A 59 21.76 8.07 3.94
N SER A 60 21.17 8.92 3.09
CA SER A 60 19.88 8.63 2.45
C SER A 60 19.94 7.40 1.56
N SER A 61 21.12 7.07 1.00
CA SER A 61 21.27 5.88 0.15
C SER A 61 21.18 4.56 0.94
N ALA A 62 21.31 4.61 2.28
CA ALA A 62 21.10 3.43 3.12
C ALA A 62 19.66 2.90 3.05
N SER A 63 18.66 3.76 2.86
CA SER A 63 17.27 3.31 2.67
C SER A 63 17.08 2.67 1.29
N GLY A 64 17.71 3.21 0.24
CA GLY A 64 17.73 2.61 -1.10
C GLY A 64 18.38 1.24 -1.10
N HIS A 65 19.49 1.10 -0.38
CA HIS A 65 20.15 -0.19 -0.12
C HIS A 65 19.21 -1.17 0.60
N LEU A 66 18.49 -0.71 1.62
CA LEU A 66 17.53 -1.53 2.34
C LEU A 66 16.41 -2.01 1.42
N LEU A 67 15.78 -1.10 0.65
CA LEU A 67 14.70 -1.42 -0.29
C LEU A 67 15.13 -2.48 -1.29
N LEU A 68 16.35 -2.37 -1.82
CA LEU A 68 16.91 -3.38 -2.71
C LEU A 68 17.11 -4.72 -1.99
N SER A 69 17.66 -4.70 -0.79
CA SER A 69 17.95 -5.90 0.01
C SER A 69 16.69 -6.72 0.31
N ILE A 70 15.57 -6.04 0.59
CA ILE A 70 14.29 -6.70 0.89
C ILE A 70 13.41 -6.93 -0.36
N ALA A 71 13.78 -6.41 -1.53
CA ALA A 71 12.94 -6.49 -2.73
C ALA A 71 12.59 -7.93 -3.11
N GLY A 72 13.57 -8.85 -3.05
CA GLY A 72 13.37 -10.27 -3.33
C GLY A 72 12.27 -10.90 -2.47
N PRO A 73 12.43 -10.96 -1.13
CA PRO A 73 11.41 -11.53 -0.26
C PRO A 73 10.07 -10.79 -0.34
N VAL A 74 10.06 -9.46 -0.44
CA VAL A 74 8.80 -8.68 -0.54
C VAL A 74 8.06 -8.97 -1.84
N LEU A 75 8.75 -9.05 -2.97
CA LEU A 75 8.13 -9.43 -4.26
C LEU A 75 7.61 -10.87 -4.22
N LEU A 76 8.32 -11.79 -3.56
CA LEU A 76 7.87 -13.16 -3.38
C LEU A 76 6.61 -13.24 -2.50
N LEU A 77 6.54 -12.44 -1.44
CA LEU A 77 5.33 -12.30 -0.60
C LEU A 77 4.17 -11.72 -1.41
N ALA A 78 4.40 -10.64 -2.17
CA ALA A 78 3.38 -10.01 -3.01
C ALA A 78 2.85 -10.98 -4.08
N TRP A 79 3.76 -11.70 -4.74
CA TRP A 79 3.41 -12.75 -5.70
C TRP A 79 2.64 -13.89 -5.04
N GLY A 80 3.08 -14.34 -3.86
CA GLY A 80 2.40 -15.38 -3.09
C GLY A 80 0.98 -14.98 -2.70
N CYS A 81 0.78 -13.73 -2.24
CA CYS A 81 -0.52 -13.14 -1.97
C CYS A 81 -1.40 -13.11 -3.23
N PHE A 82 -0.86 -12.65 -4.36
CA PHE A 82 -1.56 -12.62 -5.65
C PHE A 82 -2.06 -14.02 -6.03
N LEU A 83 -1.19 -15.03 -6.02
CA LEU A 83 -1.57 -16.41 -6.33
C LEU A 83 -2.60 -16.99 -5.34
N ALA A 84 -2.44 -16.69 -4.04
CA ALA A 84 -3.34 -17.17 -2.99
C ALA A 84 -4.76 -16.58 -3.12
N ILE A 85 -4.87 -15.30 -3.49
CA ILE A 85 -6.15 -14.59 -3.68
C ILE A 85 -6.83 -15.07 -4.97
N PHE A 86 -6.14 -14.99 -6.11
CA PHE A 86 -6.74 -15.26 -7.42
C PHE A 86 -6.83 -16.76 -7.78
N GLY A 87 -6.13 -17.63 -7.05
CA GLY A 87 -6.34 -19.09 -7.12
C GLY A 87 -7.54 -19.59 -6.31
N GLY A 88 -8.22 -18.70 -5.58
CA GLY A 88 -9.43 -19.00 -4.80
C GLY A 88 -10.73 -18.88 -5.61
N GLN A 89 -11.87 -19.00 -4.92
CA GLN A 89 -13.17 -18.72 -5.51
C GLN A 89 -13.41 -17.21 -5.54
N VAL A 90 -12.87 -16.55 -6.56
CA VAL A 90 -13.07 -15.10 -6.79
C VAL A 90 -14.08 -14.87 -7.92
N PRO A 91 -14.82 -13.74 -7.91
CA PRO A 91 -15.81 -13.40 -8.94
C PRO A 91 -15.19 -12.90 -10.25
N VAL A 92 -13.86 -12.74 -10.30
CA VAL A 92 -13.09 -12.34 -11.48
C VAL A 92 -12.35 -13.55 -12.08
N GLY A 93 -11.65 -13.36 -13.20
CA GLY A 93 -10.86 -14.42 -13.85
C GLY A 93 -9.97 -15.16 -12.85
N ARG A 94 -10.17 -16.48 -12.74
CA ARG A 94 -9.52 -17.33 -11.73
C ARG A 94 -8.25 -17.95 -12.29
N LEU A 95 -7.20 -17.98 -11.47
CA LEU A 95 -6.03 -18.82 -11.75
C LEU A 95 -6.37 -20.30 -11.50
N PRO A 96 -5.59 -21.24 -12.06
CA PRO A 96 -5.74 -22.66 -11.76
C PRO A 96 -5.69 -22.91 -10.24
N PRO A 97 -6.51 -23.82 -9.68
CA PRO A 97 -6.57 -24.05 -8.22
C PRO A 97 -5.22 -24.42 -7.57
N VAL A 98 -4.30 -25.02 -8.34
CA VAL A 98 -2.94 -25.33 -7.90
C VAL A 98 -2.13 -24.07 -7.57
N ALA A 99 -2.39 -22.95 -8.27
CA ALA A 99 -1.74 -21.68 -8.02
C ALA A 99 -1.92 -21.21 -6.57
N ARG A 100 -3.07 -21.49 -5.95
CA ARG A 100 -3.33 -21.12 -4.55
C ARG A 100 -2.36 -21.79 -3.58
N LYS A 101 -2.08 -23.08 -3.78
CA LYS A 101 -1.09 -23.81 -2.98
C LYS A 101 0.30 -23.24 -3.18
N GLY A 102 0.66 -22.96 -4.43
CA GLY A 102 1.92 -22.28 -4.77
C GLY A 102 2.04 -20.90 -4.10
N GLY A 103 0.95 -20.16 -4.01
CA GLY A 103 0.88 -18.88 -3.30
C GLY A 103 1.21 -19.00 -1.82
N TYR A 104 0.60 -19.95 -1.11
CA TYR A 104 0.92 -20.19 0.31
C TYR A 104 2.38 -20.62 0.51
N VAL A 105 2.91 -21.47 -0.37
CA VAL A 105 4.33 -21.86 -0.31
C VAL A 105 5.24 -20.65 -0.53
N ALA A 106 4.96 -19.80 -1.52
CA ALA A 106 5.73 -18.58 -1.76
C ALA A 106 5.69 -17.62 -0.57
N ILE A 107 4.53 -17.48 0.10
CA ILE A 107 4.41 -16.66 1.32
C ILE A 107 5.31 -17.21 2.42
N VAL A 108 5.25 -18.51 2.70
CA VAL A 108 6.08 -19.14 3.74
C VAL A 108 7.57 -18.97 3.43
N ILE A 109 7.98 -19.21 2.18
CA ILE A 109 9.37 -19.02 1.74
C ILE A 109 9.80 -17.55 1.91
N GLY A 110 8.94 -16.59 1.56
CA GLY A 110 9.22 -15.16 1.75
C GLY A 110 9.41 -14.78 3.23
N ILE A 111 8.57 -15.31 4.13
CA ILE A 111 8.70 -15.11 5.57
C ILE A 111 10.00 -15.75 6.10
N CYS A 112 10.29 -16.99 5.69
CA CYS A 112 11.52 -17.68 6.08
C CYS A 112 12.77 -16.94 5.59
N TRP A 113 12.73 -16.36 4.38
CA TRP A 113 13.81 -15.54 3.85
C TRP A 113 14.02 -14.29 4.71
N LEU A 114 12.96 -13.54 5.01
CA LEU A 114 13.06 -12.38 5.91
C LEU A 114 13.61 -12.78 7.29
N ALA A 115 13.08 -13.85 7.89
CA ALA A 115 13.57 -14.35 9.17
C ALA A 115 15.06 -14.71 9.09
N PHE A 116 15.50 -15.41 8.04
CA PHE A 116 16.92 -15.71 7.82
C PHE A 116 17.77 -14.44 7.73
N MET A 117 17.31 -13.41 7.03
CA MET A 117 18.00 -12.11 7.01
C MET A 117 18.06 -11.46 8.39
N HIS A 118 17.06 -11.67 9.25
CA HIS A 118 17.08 -11.10 10.60
C HIS A 118 18.08 -11.79 11.53
N TYR A 119 18.18 -13.13 11.46
CA TYR A 119 19.05 -13.89 12.36
C TYR A 119 20.48 -14.03 11.87
N GLU A 120 20.67 -14.27 10.57
CA GLU A 120 21.97 -14.73 10.03
C GLU A 120 22.60 -13.71 9.08
N ALA A 121 21.80 -13.06 8.23
CA ALA A 121 22.31 -12.25 7.13
C ALA A 121 21.60 -10.88 7.02
N PRO A 122 21.78 -9.98 8.01
CA PRO A 122 21.22 -8.65 7.95
C PRO A 122 21.82 -7.86 6.77
N PRO A 123 21.09 -6.90 6.17
CA PRO A 123 21.65 -6.03 5.15
C PRO A 123 22.83 -5.22 5.69
N ILE A 124 24.01 -5.34 5.07
CA ILE A 124 25.24 -4.64 5.49
C ILE A 124 25.42 -3.37 4.65
N TRP A 125 25.55 -2.22 5.31
CA TRP A 125 25.81 -0.91 4.72
C TRP A 125 27.11 -0.33 5.29
N ARG A 126 28.12 -0.13 4.44
CA ARG A 126 29.45 0.42 4.79
C ARG A 126 30.08 -0.27 6.02
N GLU A 127 30.20 -1.60 5.95
CA GLU A 127 30.79 -2.46 6.99
C GLU A 127 29.98 -2.59 8.29
N ASP A 128 28.85 -1.91 8.42
CA ASP A 128 27.94 -2.04 9.56
C ASP A 128 26.55 -2.51 9.09
N ILE A 129 25.67 -2.86 10.03
CA ILE A 129 24.29 -3.19 9.72
C ILE A 129 23.57 -1.94 9.23
N ASN A 130 22.70 -2.12 8.24
CA ASN A 130 21.90 -1.02 7.73
C ASN A 130 21.12 -0.33 8.86
N PRO A 131 21.28 0.99 9.06
CA PRO A 131 20.70 1.70 10.20
C PRO A 131 19.17 1.65 10.24
N TYR A 132 18.52 1.38 9.11
CA TYR A 132 17.07 1.29 9.02
C TYR A 132 16.53 -0.13 9.24
N TRP A 133 17.38 -1.13 9.45
CA TRP A 133 16.96 -2.54 9.52
C TRP A 133 16.04 -2.82 10.71
N GLY A 134 16.39 -2.33 11.90
CA GLY A 134 15.59 -2.51 13.12
C GLY A 134 14.24 -1.79 13.04
N THR A 135 14.27 -0.52 12.64
CA THR A 135 13.05 0.27 12.40
C THR A 135 12.14 -0.37 11.36
N TRP A 136 12.71 -0.90 10.27
CA TRP A 136 11.91 -1.57 9.24
C TRP A 136 11.18 -2.79 9.79
N TRP A 137 11.84 -3.64 10.59
CA TRP A 137 11.20 -4.78 11.23
C TRP A 137 10.08 -4.36 12.20
N ALA A 138 10.36 -3.35 13.02
CA ALA A 138 9.37 -2.81 13.94
C ALA A 138 8.13 -2.30 13.20
N VAL A 139 8.32 -1.48 12.17
CA VAL A 139 7.23 -0.95 11.32
C VAL A 139 6.51 -2.07 10.59
N PHE A 140 7.23 -3.06 10.04
CA PHE A 140 6.65 -4.19 9.29
C PHE A 140 5.71 -5.01 10.18
N ILE A 141 6.16 -5.40 11.38
CA ILE A 141 5.37 -6.20 12.32
C ILE A 141 4.15 -5.41 12.83
N LEU A 142 4.34 -4.16 13.27
CA LEU A 142 3.25 -3.33 13.75
C LEU A 142 2.22 -3.06 12.65
N SER A 143 2.67 -2.74 11.43
CA SER A 143 1.78 -2.53 10.28
C SER A 143 1.03 -3.80 9.90
N ALA A 144 1.67 -4.98 10.00
CA ALA A 144 1.01 -6.25 9.78
C ALA A 144 -0.10 -6.53 10.83
N ILE A 145 0.17 -6.23 12.11
CA ILE A 145 -0.86 -6.31 13.18
C ILE A 145 -2.03 -5.39 12.83
N MET A 146 -1.76 -4.10 12.57
CA MET A 146 -2.80 -3.11 12.27
C MET A 146 -3.64 -3.50 11.03
N SER A 147 -2.97 -3.91 9.95
CA SER A 147 -3.62 -4.31 8.70
C SER A 147 -4.47 -5.57 8.89
N SER A 148 -3.99 -6.55 9.66
CA SER A 148 -4.74 -7.78 9.95
C SER A 148 -6.02 -7.49 10.75
N GLY A 149 -5.97 -6.58 11.73
CA GLY A 149 -7.14 -6.15 12.49
C GLY A 149 -8.16 -5.41 11.59
N LEU A 150 -7.68 -4.50 10.73
CA LEU A 150 -8.54 -3.78 9.79
C LEU A 150 -9.23 -4.74 8.79
N LEU A 151 -8.46 -5.66 8.20
CA LEU A 151 -8.99 -6.64 7.25
C LEU A 151 -9.97 -7.61 7.91
N ALA A 152 -9.70 -8.04 9.14
CA ALA A 152 -10.63 -8.86 9.92
C ALA A 152 -11.96 -8.13 10.17
N GLN A 153 -11.89 -6.84 10.50
CA GLN A 153 -13.08 -6.00 10.68
C GLN A 153 -13.85 -5.82 9.38
N MET A 154 -13.16 -5.56 8.26
CA MET A 154 -13.78 -5.48 6.93
C MET A 154 -14.45 -6.80 6.54
N ALA A 155 -13.81 -7.94 6.78
CA ALA A 155 -14.39 -9.25 6.52
C ALA A 155 -15.66 -9.50 7.36
N HIS A 156 -15.70 -8.98 8.60
CA HIS A 156 -16.87 -9.07 9.45
C HIS A 156 -18.04 -8.19 8.95
N THR A 157 -17.77 -6.92 8.68
CA THR A 157 -18.80 -5.93 8.35
C THR A 157 -19.31 -6.04 6.90
N ILE A 158 -18.40 -6.23 5.94
CA ILE A 158 -18.73 -6.29 4.51
C ILE A 158 -19.03 -7.73 4.09
N GLY A 159 -18.39 -8.72 4.72
CA GLY A 159 -18.54 -10.13 4.36
C GLY A 159 -19.81 -10.81 4.85
N ASN A 160 -20.85 -10.06 5.26
CA ASN A 160 -22.10 -10.58 5.80
C ASN A 160 -21.90 -11.39 7.11
N MET A 161 -21.23 -10.82 8.11
CA MET A 161 -21.08 -11.40 9.45
C MET A 161 -20.39 -12.77 9.46
N ARG A 162 -19.28 -12.93 8.71
CA ARG A 162 -18.42 -14.12 8.72
C ARG A 162 -17.59 -14.23 10.00
N THR A 163 -18.27 -14.27 11.14
CA THR A 163 -17.67 -14.18 12.47
C THR A 163 -16.67 -15.30 12.73
N LYS A 164 -16.93 -16.52 12.23
CA LYS A 164 -16.01 -17.65 12.38
C LYS A 164 -14.69 -17.39 11.65
N GLU A 165 -14.76 -16.94 10.41
CA GLU A 165 -13.58 -16.62 9.61
C GLU A 165 -12.85 -15.39 10.15
N THR A 166 -13.57 -14.37 10.63
CA THR A 166 -12.99 -13.22 11.32
C THR A 166 -12.23 -13.65 12.57
N ILE A 167 -12.83 -14.47 13.44
CA ILE A 167 -12.16 -14.98 14.66
C ILE A 167 -10.93 -15.80 14.28
N LEU A 168 -11.00 -16.63 13.23
CA LEU A 168 -9.86 -17.41 12.77
C LEU A 168 -8.75 -16.50 12.22
N MET A 169 -9.08 -15.48 11.43
CA MET A 169 -8.10 -14.51 10.90
C MET A 169 -7.44 -13.71 12.02
N VAL A 170 -8.23 -13.19 12.97
CA VAL A 170 -7.70 -12.50 14.16
C VAL A 170 -6.84 -13.46 14.96
N GLY A 171 -7.33 -14.65 15.30
CA GLY A 171 -6.58 -15.62 16.09
C GLY A 171 -5.24 -16.00 15.45
N ILE A 172 -5.22 -16.36 14.17
CA ILE A 172 -3.99 -16.81 13.50
C ILE A 172 -3.04 -15.64 13.23
N CYS A 173 -3.51 -14.57 12.59
CA CYS A 173 -2.63 -13.44 12.23
C CYS A 173 -2.17 -12.68 13.46
N LEU A 174 -3.09 -12.35 14.39
CA LEU A 174 -2.73 -11.59 15.58
C LEU A 174 -1.80 -12.42 16.46
N SER A 175 -2.08 -13.70 16.71
CA SER A 175 -1.20 -14.52 17.55
C SER A 175 0.16 -14.77 16.91
N PHE A 176 0.25 -15.08 15.61
CA PHE A 176 1.55 -15.33 14.99
C PHE A 176 2.43 -14.06 14.97
N VAL A 177 1.84 -12.90 14.68
CA VAL A 177 2.59 -11.64 14.61
C VAL A 177 2.90 -11.08 16.01
N LEU A 178 2.00 -11.22 17.00
CA LEU A 178 2.30 -10.86 18.39
C LEU A 178 3.33 -11.78 19.03
N LEU A 179 3.25 -13.10 18.79
CA LEU A 179 4.25 -14.02 19.31
C LEU A 179 5.62 -13.73 18.69
N GLY A 180 5.68 -13.42 17.40
CA GLY A 180 6.90 -12.93 16.74
C GLY A 180 7.43 -11.64 17.34
N LEU A 181 6.54 -10.65 17.59
CA LEU A 181 6.90 -9.40 18.26
C LEU A 181 7.47 -9.65 19.66
N ILE A 182 6.79 -10.43 20.49
CA ILE A 182 7.23 -10.78 21.84
C ILE A 182 8.58 -11.49 21.79
N TYR A 183 8.75 -12.44 20.86
CA TYR A 183 10.00 -13.15 20.69
C TYR A 183 11.15 -12.18 20.38
N PHE A 184 11.00 -11.27 19.42
CA PHE A 184 12.04 -10.28 19.08
C PHE A 184 12.31 -9.26 20.20
N MET A 185 11.34 -8.98 21.07
CA MET A 185 11.54 -8.12 22.25
C MET A 185 12.32 -8.80 23.38
N LEU A 186 12.51 -10.12 23.32
CA LEU A 186 13.10 -10.93 24.39
C LEU A 186 14.42 -11.59 24.00
N VAL A 187 14.68 -11.78 22.70
CA VAL A 187 15.84 -12.53 22.20
C VAL A 187 16.75 -11.61 21.40
N ASP A 188 18.02 -11.58 21.78
CA ASP A 188 19.05 -10.91 20.99
C ASP A 188 19.31 -11.68 19.69
N THR A 189 19.54 -10.94 18.61
CA THR A 189 20.01 -11.51 17.33
C THR A 189 21.46 -11.12 17.10
N ASN A 190 22.07 -11.70 16.05
CA ASN A 190 23.41 -11.30 15.62
C ASN A 190 23.46 -9.83 15.19
N ALA A 191 22.31 -9.24 14.84
CA ALA A 191 22.22 -7.90 14.27
C ALA A 191 21.72 -6.84 15.26
N ILE A 192 20.74 -7.19 16.08
CA ILE A 192 19.97 -6.24 16.90
C ILE A 192 19.76 -6.86 18.29
N SER A 193 20.05 -6.07 19.33
CA SER A 193 19.73 -6.45 20.71
C SER A 193 18.25 -6.27 21.00
N ALA A 194 17.71 -7.07 21.90
CA ALA A 194 16.33 -6.98 22.36
C ALA A 194 16.02 -5.60 22.95
N GLU A 195 16.98 -4.94 23.60
CA GLU A 195 16.81 -3.57 24.10
C GLU A 195 16.67 -2.55 22.97
N GLN A 196 17.53 -2.61 21.96
CA GLN A 196 17.43 -1.74 20.80
C GLN A 196 16.09 -1.94 20.08
N PHE A 197 15.68 -3.20 19.89
CA PHE A 197 14.42 -3.52 19.22
C PHE A 197 13.19 -3.00 19.98
N ARG A 198 13.21 -3.04 21.33
CA ARG A 198 12.14 -2.41 22.15
C ARG A 198 12.04 -0.91 21.93
N THR A 199 13.18 -0.23 21.81
CA THR A 199 13.23 1.20 21.48
C THR A 199 12.69 1.45 20.07
N ASP A 200 13.11 0.66 19.09
CA ASP A 200 12.64 0.76 17.70
C ASP A 200 11.13 0.54 17.59
N ILE A 201 10.55 -0.41 18.34
CA ILE A 201 9.09 -0.60 18.41
C ILE A 201 8.39 0.63 18.94
N TRP A 202 8.91 1.26 20.00
CA TRP A 202 8.29 2.44 20.58
C TRP A 202 8.28 3.62 19.60
N LEU A 203 9.42 3.85 18.94
CA LEU A 203 9.56 4.88 17.92
C LEU A 203 8.68 4.59 16.69
N ALA A 204 8.70 3.36 16.18
CA ALA A 204 7.84 2.95 15.08
C ALA A 204 6.35 3.07 15.42
N GLY A 205 5.97 2.76 16.67
CA GLY A 205 4.61 2.96 17.17
C GLY A 205 4.20 4.43 17.15
N ALA A 206 5.08 5.33 17.58
CA ALA A 206 4.86 6.77 17.51
C ALA A 206 4.74 7.26 16.07
N ASP A 207 5.60 6.80 15.16
CA ASP A 207 5.58 7.15 13.74
C ASP A 207 4.29 6.69 13.05
N LEU A 208 3.86 5.45 13.30
CA LEU A 208 2.60 4.92 12.75
C LEU A 208 1.39 5.67 13.30
N PHE A 209 1.37 5.96 14.59
CA PHE A 209 0.29 6.73 15.22
C PHE A 209 0.23 8.16 14.66
N GLY A 210 1.38 8.83 14.56
CA GLY A 210 1.52 10.15 13.96
C GLY A 210 1.07 10.17 12.49
N THR A 211 1.40 9.13 11.73
CA THR A 211 0.98 8.97 10.33
C THR A 211 -0.53 8.85 10.20
N VAL A 212 -1.18 8.04 11.05
CA VAL A 212 -2.64 7.88 11.05
C VAL A 212 -3.33 9.20 11.41
N ILE A 213 -2.89 9.87 12.47
CA ILE A 213 -3.47 11.17 12.88
C ILE A 213 -3.26 12.22 11.80
N GLY A 214 -2.04 12.33 11.26
CA GLY A 214 -1.72 13.26 10.18
C GLY A 214 -2.58 13.02 8.94
N GLY A 215 -2.80 11.76 8.57
CA GLY A 215 -3.68 11.37 7.47
C GLY A 215 -5.14 11.79 7.71
N LEU A 216 -5.68 11.57 8.91
CA LEU A 216 -7.04 11.98 9.28
C LEU A 216 -7.20 13.51 9.26
N LEU A 217 -6.20 14.24 9.77
CA LEU A 217 -6.19 15.70 9.71
C LEU A 217 -6.10 16.22 8.27
N ALA A 218 -5.30 15.60 7.41
CA ALA A 218 -5.23 15.97 6.00
C ALA A 218 -6.58 15.79 5.30
N ILE A 219 -7.30 14.69 5.56
CA ILE A 219 -8.66 14.46 5.06
C ILE A 219 -9.62 15.55 5.56
N ALA A 220 -9.56 15.89 6.85
CA ALA A 220 -10.40 16.93 7.44
C ALA A 220 -10.15 18.31 6.80
N ILE A 221 -8.88 18.68 6.60
CA ILE A 221 -8.51 19.92 5.91
C ILE A 221 -9.04 19.92 4.48
N PHE A 222 -8.89 18.81 3.75
CA PHE A 222 -9.38 18.71 2.39
C PHE A 222 -10.91 18.85 2.31
N ALA A 223 -11.64 18.23 3.24
CA ALA A 223 -13.09 18.38 3.35
C ALA A 223 -13.51 19.84 3.63
N ILE A 224 -12.77 20.54 4.51
CA ILE A 224 -13.01 21.96 4.78
C ILE A 224 -12.77 22.79 3.53
N VAL A 225 -11.67 22.56 2.80
CA VAL A 225 -11.34 23.28 1.56
C VAL A 225 -12.41 23.07 0.49
N ILE A 226 -12.87 21.83 0.29
CA ILE A 226 -13.97 21.54 -0.63
C ILE A 226 -15.24 22.29 -0.21
N THR A 227 -15.60 22.23 1.07
CA THR A 227 -16.80 22.92 1.58
C THR A 227 -16.71 24.43 1.37
N MET A 228 -15.54 25.02 1.60
CA MET A 228 -15.31 26.45 1.32
C MET A 228 -15.40 26.77 -0.17
N TYR A 229 -14.87 25.90 -1.03
CA TYR A 229 -14.94 26.07 -2.48
C TYR A 229 -16.39 25.96 -2.97
N GLU A 230 -17.13 24.93 -2.56
CA GLU A 230 -18.52 24.71 -2.94
C GLU A 230 -19.44 25.85 -2.49
N ARG A 231 -19.24 26.38 -1.29
CA ARG A 231 -20.00 27.55 -0.79
C ARG A 231 -19.81 28.81 -1.63
N ASN A 232 -18.72 28.89 -2.39
CA ASN A 232 -18.39 30.04 -3.24
C ASN A 232 -18.71 29.78 -4.73
N LEU A 233 -19.25 28.61 -5.09
CA LEU A 233 -19.66 28.35 -6.46
C LEU A 233 -20.92 29.16 -6.81
N PRO A 234 -21.00 29.76 -8.01
CA PRO A 234 -22.23 30.39 -8.49
C PRO A 234 -23.34 29.35 -8.64
N GLU A 235 -24.60 29.79 -8.50
CA GLU A 235 -25.75 28.91 -8.71
C GLU A 235 -25.64 28.20 -10.07
N PRO A 236 -25.85 26.87 -10.12
CA PRO A 236 -25.82 26.15 -11.39
C PRO A 236 -26.86 26.76 -12.33
N ALA A 237 -26.47 26.95 -13.59
CA ALA A 237 -27.36 27.50 -14.60
C ALA A 237 -28.65 26.67 -14.64
N LYS A 238 -29.80 27.33 -14.46
CA LYS A 238 -31.11 26.68 -14.60
C LYS A 238 -31.17 26.10 -16.01
N THR A 239 -31.37 24.79 -16.12
CA THR A 239 -31.55 24.14 -17.41
C THR A 239 -32.71 24.81 -18.12
N ASN A 240 -32.53 25.13 -19.40
CA ASN A 240 -33.64 25.62 -20.22
C ASN A 240 -34.81 24.63 -20.14
N PRO A 241 -36.06 25.12 -20.10
CA PRO A 241 -37.22 24.23 -20.14
C PRO A 241 -37.11 23.30 -21.35
N LEU A 242 -37.53 22.04 -21.19
CA LEU A 242 -37.43 21.04 -22.26
C LEU A 242 -37.95 21.60 -23.58
N SER A 243 -37.12 21.47 -24.61
CA SER A 243 -37.52 21.78 -25.98
C SER A 243 -38.67 20.87 -26.40
N ILE A 244 -39.47 21.31 -27.38
CA ILE A 244 -40.62 20.54 -27.89
C ILE A 244 -40.17 19.15 -28.36
N THR A 245 -39.01 19.08 -29.03
CA THR A 245 -38.38 17.84 -29.49
C THR A 245 -37.98 16.90 -28.37
N GLU A 246 -37.47 17.42 -27.24
CA GLU A 246 -37.14 16.58 -26.09
C GLU A 246 -38.39 16.11 -25.36
N LYS A 247 -39.46 16.92 -25.31
CA LYS A 247 -40.76 16.48 -24.77
C LYS A 247 -41.36 15.34 -25.60
N GLU A 248 -41.28 15.43 -26.92
CA GLU A 248 -41.73 14.37 -27.82
C GLU A 248 -40.93 13.09 -27.60
N ARG A 249 -39.60 13.19 -27.52
CA ARG A 249 -38.70 12.07 -27.21
C ARG A 249 -39.01 11.42 -25.86
N VAL A 250 -39.25 12.21 -24.82
CA VAL A 250 -39.61 11.71 -23.49
C VAL A 250 -40.99 11.04 -23.51
N THR A 251 -41.94 11.58 -24.28
CA THR A 251 -43.28 11.00 -24.45
C THR A 251 -43.24 9.69 -25.23
N GLU A 252 -42.37 9.57 -26.24
CA GLU A 252 -42.11 8.34 -26.99
C GLU A 252 -41.55 7.24 -26.08
N ILE A 253 -40.50 7.56 -25.31
CA ILE A 253 -39.89 6.63 -24.34
C ILE A 253 -40.89 6.22 -23.25
N LEU A 254 -41.72 7.16 -22.76
CA LEU A 254 -42.74 6.85 -21.76
C LEU A 254 -43.85 5.95 -22.34
N LYS A 255 -44.22 6.12 -23.61
CA LYS A 255 -45.16 5.21 -24.28
C LYS A 255 -44.58 3.82 -24.44
N ASP A 256 -43.29 3.70 -24.72
CA ASP A 256 -42.60 2.42 -24.88
C ASP A 256 -42.48 1.66 -23.52
N ILE A 257 -42.27 2.39 -22.42
CA ILE A 257 -42.12 1.81 -21.07
C ILE A 257 -43.48 1.54 -20.40
N VAL A 258 -44.46 2.44 -20.54
CA VAL A 258 -45.77 2.34 -19.87
C VAL A 258 -46.78 1.60 -20.75
N GLY A 259 -46.61 1.66 -22.08
CA GLY A 259 -47.43 0.96 -23.05
C GLY A 259 -46.92 -0.43 -23.44
N GLY A 260 -45.89 -0.95 -22.74
CA GLY A 260 -45.43 -2.33 -22.90
C GLY A 260 -46.60 -3.29 -22.67
N GLU A 261 -47.09 -3.85 -23.78
CA GLU A 261 -48.11 -4.88 -23.80
C GLU A 261 -47.70 -6.00 -22.85
N LYS A 262 -48.63 -6.33 -21.94
CA LYS A 262 -48.65 -7.62 -21.27
C LYS A 262 -48.91 -8.67 -22.34
N ASP A 263 -47.85 -9.18 -22.94
CA ASP A 263 -47.92 -10.46 -23.63
C ASP A 263 -47.85 -11.56 -22.56
N GLU A 264 -49.03 -11.97 -22.09
CA GLU A 264 -49.31 -13.31 -21.54
C GLU A 264 -49.34 -14.36 -22.66
#